data_AF-A0AAW2KX87-F1
#
_entry.id   AF-A0AAW2KX87-F1
#
_cell.length_a   1.000
_cell.length_b   1.000
_cell.length_c   1.000
_cell.angle_alpha   90.00
_cell.angle_beta   90.00
_cell.angle_gamma   90.00
#
_symmetry.space_group_name_H-M   'P 1'
#
loop_
_entity.id
_entity.type
_entity.pdbx_description
1 polymer ?
#
loop_
_entity_poly.entity_id
_entity_poly.type
_entity_poly.pdbx_seq_one_letter_code
_entity_poly.pdbx_strand_id
1 'polypeptide(L)'
;MQRLGTPLYNIKAYLPVIESFGFSSTLRAATSGQAFPQCVFDHWDMMSSDPLESGSQAATLVADIRKRKGLKEQMTPLSEFEDKL
;
A
#
# COMPACT_ATOMS: atom_id res chain seq x y z
N MET A 1 5.31 23.95 -6.55
CA MET A 1 5.72 25.35 -6.83
C MET A 1 7.21 25.35 -7.17
N GLN A 2 7.64 26.12 -8.16
CA GLN A 2 9.06 26.27 -8.50
C GLN A 2 9.79 26.98 -7.35
N ARG A 3 10.98 26.51 -6.98
CA ARG A 3 11.82 27.18 -5.99
C ARG A 3 12.39 28.46 -6.61
N LEU A 4 12.14 29.60 -5.97
CA LEU A 4 12.63 30.90 -6.45
C LEU A 4 14.16 30.86 -6.61
N GLY A 5 14.66 31.36 -7.75
CA GLY A 5 16.09 31.43 -8.07
C GLY A 5 16.72 30.11 -8.55
N THR A 6 15.98 29.01 -8.68
CA THR A 6 16.49 27.76 -9.26
C THR A 6 15.48 27.12 -10.23
N PRO A 7 15.90 26.23 -11.14
CA PRO A 7 14.98 25.47 -11.99
C PRO A 7 14.31 24.29 -11.26
N LEU A 8 14.42 24.21 -9.93
CA LEU A 8 13.92 23.07 -9.15
C LEU A 8 12.43 23.22 -8.83
N TYR A 9 11.71 22.09 -8.90
CA TYR A 9 10.31 21.98 -8.53
C TYR A 9 10.15 21.03 -7.34
N ASN A 10 9.32 21.43 -6.37
CA ASN A 10 8.89 20.54 -5.29
C ASN A 10 7.48 20.04 -5.58
N ILE A 11 7.35 18.71 -5.68
CA ILE A 11 6.09 17.99 -5.87
C ILE A 11 5.87 17.16 -4.61
N LYS A 12 4.65 17.20 -4.07
CA LYS A 12 4.21 16.36 -2.96
C LYS A 12 3.07 15.48 -3.44
N ALA A 13 3.11 14.20 -3.08
CA ALA A 13 2.10 13.21 -3.41
C ALA A 13 2.09 12.14 -2.31
N TYR A 14 0.98 11.42 -2.21
CA TYR A 14 0.90 10.21 -1.40
C TYR A 14 1.33 9.01 -2.24
N LEU A 15 2.11 8.12 -1.63
CA LEU A 15 2.58 6.88 -2.24
C LEU A 15 2.19 5.72 -1.31
N PRO A 16 1.32 4.79 -1.75
CA PRO A 16 1.02 3.60 -0.97
C PRO A 16 2.31 2.85 -0.61
N VAL A 17 2.49 2.51 0.67
CA VAL A 17 3.73 1.88 1.15
C VAL A 17 4.00 0.55 0.42
N ILE A 18 2.94 -0.21 0.11
CA ILE A 18 3.03 -1.48 -0.62
C ILE A 18 3.58 -1.31 -2.06
N GLU A 19 3.40 -0.13 -2.67
CA GLU A 19 3.88 0.21 -4.01
C GLU A 19 5.22 0.95 -4.01
N SER A 20 5.78 1.23 -2.82
CA SER A 20 7.02 2.01 -2.69
C SER A 20 8.29 1.22 -3.01
N PHE A 21 8.24 -0.11 -2.99
CA PHE A 21 9.37 -0.97 -3.28
C PHE A 21 9.81 -0.81 -4.74
N GLY A 22 11.05 -0.35 -4.96
CA GLY A 22 11.57 -0.07 -6.30
C GLY A 22 11.11 1.27 -6.90
N PHE A 23 10.31 2.07 -6.18
CA PHE A 23 9.83 3.36 -6.67
C PHE A 23 10.98 4.30 -7.06
N SER A 24 12.02 4.41 -6.23
CA SER A 24 13.15 5.31 -6.48
C SER A 24 13.89 5.00 -7.79
N SER A 25 14.08 3.72 -8.13
CA SER A 25 14.72 3.35 -9.40
C SER A 25 13.80 3.64 -10.59
N THR A 26 12.51 3.34 -10.46
CA THR A 26 11.51 3.61 -11.50
C THR A 26 11.39 5.11 -11.79
N LEU A 27 11.28 5.93 -10.75
CA LEU A 27 11.21 7.39 -10.89
C LEU A 27 12.47 7.96 -11.52
N ARG A 28 13.65 7.48 -11.10
CA ARG A 28 14.93 7.90 -11.69
C ARG A 28 14.98 7.58 -13.19
N ALA A 29 14.57 6.38 -13.59
CA ALA A 29 14.52 5.99 -15.00
C ALA A 29 13.55 6.84 -15.81
N ALA A 30 12.33 7.06 -15.29
CA ALA A 30 11.28 7.84 -15.95
C ALA A 30 11.61 9.34 -16.09
N THR A 31 12.54 9.85 -15.28
CA THR A 31 12.93 11.27 -15.26
C THR A 31 14.37 11.50 -15.74
N SER A 32 14.99 10.49 -16.37
CA SER A 32 16.39 10.54 -16.80
C SER A 32 17.36 10.99 -15.69
N GLY A 33 17.06 10.61 -14.44
CA GLY A 33 17.87 10.94 -13.27
C GLY A 33 17.66 12.33 -12.67
N GLN A 34 16.68 13.10 -13.16
CA GLN A 34 16.45 14.48 -12.70
C GLN A 34 15.59 14.59 -11.44
N ALA A 35 14.82 13.54 -11.09
CA ALA A 35 14.03 13.52 -9.87
C ALA A 35 14.74 12.81 -8.71
N PHE A 36 14.59 13.39 -7.52
CA PHE A 36 15.16 12.89 -6.27
C PHE A 36 14.02 12.70 -5.26
N PRO A 37 13.53 11.47 -5.05
CA PRO A 37 12.44 11.23 -4.12
C PRO A 37 12.92 11.33 -2.67
N GLN A 38 12.10 11.96 -1.83
CA GLN A 38 12.22 11.91 -0.38
C GLN A 38 10.88 11.39 0.17
N CYS A 39 10.91 10.21 0.80
CA CYS A 39 9.71 9.58 1.34
C CYS A 39 9.79 9.57 2.87
N VAL A 40 8.70 9.99 3.52
CA VAL A 40 8.48 9.87 4.95
C VAL A 40 7.09 9.27 5.16
N PHE A 41 6.89 8.59 6.29
CA PHE A 41 5.54 8.15 6.66
C PHE A 41 4.65 9.36 6.92
N ASP A 42 3.42 9.33 6.39
CA ASP A 42 2.45 10.42 6.53
C ASP A 42 1.26 9.98 7.38
N HIS A 43 0.47 9.01 6.92
CA HIS A 43 -0.72 8.51 7.62
C HIS A 43 -1.08 7.07 7.24
N TRP A 44 -2.10 6.53 7.92
CA TRP A 44 -2.82 5.32 7.51
C TRP A 44 -4.04 5.72 6.69
N ASP A 45 -4.21 5.10 5.53
CA ASP A 45 -5.39 5.27 4.69
C ASP A 45 -6.14 3.94 4.52
N MET A 46 -7.46 4.02 4.37
CA MET A 46 -8.31 2.85 4.26
C MET A 46 -8.25 2.29 2.84
N MET A 47 -8.06 0.97 2.71
CA MET A 47 -8.24 0.30 1.42
C MET A 47 -9.73 0.30 1.05
N SER A 48 -10.02 0.60 -0.22
CA SER A 48 -11.39 0.65 -0.73
C SER A 48 -12.01 -0.72 -1.03
N SER A 49 -11.23 -1.81 -0.94
CA SER A 49 -11.70 -3.18 -1.20
C SER A 49 -12.10 -3.90 0.08
N ASP A 50 -13.16 -4.69 0.00
CA ASP A 50 -13.65 -5.50 1.12
C ASP A 50 -12.74 -6.72 1.35
N PRO A 51 -12.12 -6.90 2.53
CA PRO A 51 -11.28 -8.06 2.82
C PRO A 51 -12.03 -9.41 2.87
N LEU A 52 -13.37 -9.40 2.92
CA LEU A 52 -14.20 -10.61 2.93
C LEU A 52 -14.74 -10.99 1.54
N GLU A 53 -14.66 -10.07 0.56
CA GLU A 53 -15.05 -10.34 -0.82
C GLU A 53 -13.96 -11.16 -1.52
N SER A 54 -14.30 -12.40 -1.89
CA SER A 54 -13.36 -13.31 -2.56
C SER A 54 -12.84 -12.70 -3.88
N GLY A 55 -11.52 -12.69 -4.05
CA GLY A 55 -10.86 -12.12 -5.22
C GLY A 55 -10.59 -10.62 -5.14
N SER A 56 -11.02 -9.93 -4.08
CA SER A 56 -10.66 -8.53 -3.86
C SER A 56 -9.16 -8.38 -3.55
N GLN A 57 -8.62 -7.18 -3.75
CA GLN A 57 -7.22 -6.87 -3.41
C GLN A 57 -6.95 -7.04 -1.91
N ALA A 58 -7.86 -6.55 -1.06
CA ALA A 58 -7.76 -6.71 0.38
C ALA A 58 -7.83 -8.18 0.81
N ALA A 59 -8.73 -8.98 0.22
CA ALA A 59 -8.86 -10.40 0.53
C ALA A 59 -7.57 -11.18 0.19
N THR A 60 -6.97 -10.89 -0.97
CA THR A 60 -5.69 -11.49 -1.38
C THR A 60 -4.57 -11.15 -0.40
N LEU A 61 -4.43 -9.87 -0.05
CA LEU A 61 -3.41 -9.41 0.90
C LEU A 61 -3.58 -10.07 2.29
N VAL A 62 -4.81 -10.16 2.77
CA VAL A 62 -5.14 -10.82 4.04
C VAL A 62 -4.76 -12.31 4.00
N ALA A 63 -5.12 -13.02 2.94
CA ALA A 63 -4.81 -14.45 2.79
C ALA A 63 -3.30 -14.70 2.80
N ASP A 64 -2.52 -13.91 2.05
CA ASP A 64 -1.06 -14.01 2.00
C ASP A 64 -0.41 -13.78 3.37
N ILE A 65 -0.90 -12.78 4.12
CA ILE A 65 -0.43 -12.50 5.48
C ILE A 65 -0.76 -13.67 6.42
N ARG A 66 -2.00 -14.19 6.36
CA ARG A 66 -2.43 -15.33 7.19
C ARG A 66 -1.58 -16.56 6.93
N LYS A 67 -1.36 -16.90 5.66
CA LYS A 67 -0.47 -17.99 5.22
C LYS A 67 0.93 -17.83 5.78
N ARG A 68 1.55 -16.65 5.61
CA ARG A 68 2.88 -16.35 6.15
C ARG A 68 2.95 -16.46 7.67
N LYS A 69 1.85 -16.22 8.37
CA LYS A 69 1.74 -16.34 9.83
C LYS A 69 1.34 -17.73 10.31
N GLY A 70 1.14 -18.70 9.42
CA GLY A 70 0.72 -20.06 9.77
C GLY A 70 -0.74 -20.16 10.24
N LEU A 71 -1.59 -19.20 9.87
CA LEU A 71 -3.02 -19.21 10.14
C LEU A 71 -3.79 -19.87 9.00
N LYS A 72 -5.03 -20.30 9.25
CA LYS A 72 -5.94 -20.78 8.19
C LYS A 72 -6.09 -19.70 7.10
N GLU A 73 -5.86 -20.01 5.83
CA GLU A 73 -5.93 -19.02 4.74
C GLU A 73 -7.33 -18.37 4.67
N GLN A 74 -8.38 -19.18 4.77
CA GLN A 74 -9.74 -18.69 4.86
C GLN A 74 -9.97 -17.97 6.20
N MET A 75 -10.61 -16.80 6.13
CA MET A 75 -11.09 -16.09 7.31
C MET A 75 -12.15 -16.91 8.03
N THR A 76 -12.06 -16.95 9.36
CA THR A 76 -13.04 -17.63 10.20
C THR A 76 -14.40 -16.95 10.03
N PRO A 77 -15.45 -17.67 9.61
CA PRO A 77 -16.78 -17.06 9.46
C PRO A 77 -17.36 -16.67 10.81
N LEU A 78 -18.22 -15.65 10.82
CA LEU A 78 -18.84 -15.14 12.05
C LEU A 78 -19.53 -16.25 12.86
N SER A 79 -20.13 -17.23 12.18
CA SER A 79 -20.84 -18.36 12.78
C SER A 79 -19.98 -19.24 13.70
N GLU A 80 -18.66 -19.27 13.54
CA GLU A 80 -17.77 -20.01 14.48
C GLU A 80 -17.61 -19.29 15.82
N PHE A 81 -17.99 -18.00 15.90
CA PHE A 81 -17.94 -17.19 17.11
C PHE A 81 -19.32 -17.02 17.77
N GLU A 82 -20.39 -17.44 17.11
CA GLU A 82 -21.76 -17.38 17.63
C GLU A 82 -22.02 -18.57 18.57
N ASP A 83 -22.43 -18.29 19.80
CA ASP A 83 -22.96 -19.32 20.70
C ASP A 83 -24.45 -19.52 20.40
N LYS A 84 -24.83 -20.76 20.08
CA LYS A 84 -26.22 -21.09 19.76
C LYS A 84 -26.94 -21.46 21.06
N LEU A 85 -27.82 -20.57 21.51
CA LEU A 85 -28.79 -20.83 22.58
C LEU A 85 -29.79 -21.93 22.19
#